data_AF-A0A261FDH7-F1
#
_entry.id   AF-A0A261FDH7-F1
#
_cell.length_a   1.000
_cell.length_b   1.000
_cell.length_c   1.000
_cell.angle_alpha   90.00
_cell.angle_beta   90.00
_cell.angle_gamma   90.00
#
_symmetry.space_group_name_H-M   'P 1'
#
loop_
_entity.id
_entity.type
_entity.pdbx_description
1 polymer ?
#
loop_
_entity_poly.entity_id
_entity_poly.type
_entity_poly.pdbx_seq_one_letter_code
_entity_poly.pdbx_strand_id
1 'polypeptide(L)'
;MHISNNAYVMMRRIVASVLSVVFMFGLAGCSISEESAQRGLDELTQSLSSGSTPTLAEGASADSPNSIVWSQQQYPDYYVVTGKADFSKAGTMPATGEIRYTGLDSYGRAGMVVGVIDKQLRDSGSSRDRNMPDTIAGYPHPNPKVSIDLGGGKAYRGYLFNRSHLLAKSLGGQDSVENMVTGTRTQNVGKNQPAGGMAYTEDEARNWLDDNPKGTVEYMATPNYEGSELLPRTVSVDIRTSDGSIDQHVIVFNTASGYDIDYQNGGVK
;
A
#
# COMPACT_ATOMS: atom_id res chain seq x y z
N MET A 1 -5.67 -36.48 0.47
CA MET A 1 -4.26 -36.16 0.17
C MET A 1 -4.00 -34.78 0.77
N HIS A 2 -3.54 -34.76 2.02
CA HIS A 2 -3.34 -33.55 2.82
C HIS A 2 -1.95 -32.98 2.54
N ILE A 3 -1.88 -31.70 2.20
CA ILE A 3 -0.67 -30.89 2.34
C ILE A 3 -0.99 -29.80 3.33
N SER A 4 -0.25 -29.81 4.44
CA SER A 4 -0.49 -29.11 5.69
C SER A 4 0.12 -27.71 5.72
N ASN A 5 -0.50 -26.86 6.53
CA ASN A 5 -0.06 -25.55 7.02
C ASN A 5 1.36 -25.55 7.62
N ASN A 6 2.41 -25.52 6.78
CA ASN A 6 3.79 -25.52 7.25
C ASN A 6 4.54 -24.19 7.10
N ALA A 7 3.91 -23.13 6.55
CA ALA A 7 4.55 -21.82 6.48
C ALA A 7 4.51 -21.06 7.82
N TYR A 8 3.44 -21.23 8.62
CA TYR A 8 3.28 -20.51 9.89
C TYR A 8 4.07 -21.10 11.08
N VAL A 9 4.40 -22.39 11.06
CA VAL A 9 5.18 -23.03 12.14
C VAL A 9 6.69 -22.78 11.97
N MET A 10 7.15 -22.53 10.75
CA MET A 10 8.59 -22.32 10.47
C MET A 10 9.09 -20.97 11.01
N MET A 11 8.22 -19.96 11.12
CA MET A 11 8.57 -18.63 11.61
C MET A 11 8.74 -18.57 13.14
N ARG A 12 8.07 -19.46 13.90
CA ARG A 12 8.24 -19.58 15.36
C ARG A 12 9.51 -20.34 15.77
N ARG A 13 10.15 -21.09 14.87
CA ARG A 13 11.37 -21.86 15.20
C ARG A 13 12.66 -21.09 14.98
N ILE A 14 12.64 -20.01 14.18
CA ILE A 14 13.83 -19.18 13.94
C ILE A 14 14.19 -18.34 15.18
N VAL A 15 13.21 -17.94 15.99
CA VAL A 15 13.46 -17.18 17.24
C VAL A 15 14.14 -18.04 18.31
N ALA A 16 14.01 -19.36 18.27
CA ALA A 16 14.67 -20.26 19.21
C ALA A 16 16.07 -20.72 18.75
N SER A 17 16.50 -20.42 17.51
CA SER A 17 17.79 -20.89 16.98
C SER A 17 18.91 -19.84 17.00
N VAL A 18 18.63 -18.60 17.42
CA VAL A 18 19.68 -17.60 17.70
C VAL A 18 20.27 -17.79 19.11
N LEU A 19 19.62 -18.57 19.98
CA LEU A 19 20.04 -18.79 21.37
C LEU A 19 21.17 -19.82 21.56
N SER A 20 21.93 -20.20 20.52
CA SER A 20 22.96 -21.24 20.64
C SER A 20 24.27 -21.02 19.87
N VAL A 21 24.58 -19.78 19.46
CA VAL A 21 25.89 -19.51 18.78
C VAL A 21 26.77 -18.50 19.53
N VAL A 22 26.38 -18.00 20.70
CA VAL A 22 27.27 -17.16 21.54
C VAL A 22 27.83 -17.97 22.70
N PHE A 23 28.61 -19.00 22.40
CA PHE A 23 29.52 -19.62 23.38
C PHE A 23 30.75 -20.18 22.67
N MET A 24 31.53 -19.29 22.07
CA MET A 24 32.98 -19.45 21.89
C MET A 24 33.50 -18.21 21.18
N PHE A 25 34.10 -17.29 21.93
CA PHE A 25 35.39 -16.67 21.66
C PHE A 25 35.60 -15.60 22.73
N GLY A 26 36.45 -15.92 23.70
CA GLY A 26 36.96 -14.97 24.66
C GLY A 26 38.09 -14.14 24.06
N LEU A 27 38.36 -13.04 24.78
CA LEU A 27 39.53 -12.16 24.73
C LEU A 27 39.48 -11.01 23.71
N ALA A 28 38.84 -9.89 24.10
CA ALA A 28 39.55 -8.67 24.52
C ALA A 28 38.59 -7.47 24.72
N GLY A 29 38.51 -6.96 25.96
CA GLY A 29 38.32 -5.54 26.26
C GLY A 29 37.04 -4.82 25.82
N CYS A 30 35.90 -5.13 26.46
CA CYS A 30 34.86 -4.18 26.90
C CYS A 30 33.78 -5.01 27.61
N SER A 31 33.64 -4.88 28.93
CA SER A 31 32.61 -5.60 29.69
C SER A 31 31.25 -4.94 29.48
N ILE A 32 30.51 -5.37 28.46
CA ILE A 32 29.08 -5.09 28.33
C ILE A 32 28.37 -5.99 29.33
N SER A 33 27.63 -5.42 30.28
CA SER A 33 26.85 -6.20 31.23
C SER A 33 25.76 -7.00 30.50
N GLU A 34 25.45 -8.21 30.97
CA GLU A 34 24.37 -9.04 30.41
C GLU A 34 23.03 -8.27 30.39
N GLU A 35 22.82 -7.37 31.36
CA GLU A 35 21.66 -6.50 31.44
C GLU A 35 21.59 -5.46 30.30
N SER A 36 22.73 -4.91 29.88
CA SER A 36 22.81 -4.00 28.72
C SER A 36 22.64 -4.71 27.38
N ALA A 37 23.11 -5.95 27.27
CA ALA A 37 22.87 -6.78 26.08
C ALA A 37 21.40 -7.18 25.97
N GLN A 38 20.78 -7.52 27.10
CA GLN A 38 19.35 -7.85 27.17
C GLN A 38 18.47 -6.64 26.86
N ARG A 39 18.78 -5.45 27.39
CA ARG A 39 18.06 -4.21 27.05
C ARG A 39 18.17 -3.86 25.57
N GLY A 40 19.34 -4.05 24.95
CA GLY A 40 19.51 -3.84 23.50
C GLY A 40 18.71 -4.83 22.66
N LEU A 41 18.60 -6.08 23.10
CA LEU A 41 17.75 -7.10 22.46
C LEU A 41 16.26 -6.83 22.66
N ASP A 42 15.85 -6.34 23.82
CA ASP A 42 14.47 -5.97 24.11
C ASP A 42 14.06 -4.72 23.30
N GLU A 43 14.94 -3.72 23.15
CA GLU A 43 14.74 -2.56 22.26
C GLU A 43 14.67 -2.97 20.79
N LEU A 44 15.53 -3.89 20.33
CA LEU A 44 15.47 -4.46 18.97
C LEU A 44 14.19 -5.26 18.74
N THR A 45 13.76 -6.04 19.73
CA THR A 45 12.52 -6.82 19.66
C THR A 45 11.29 -5.91 19.68
N GLN A 46 11.34 -4.81 20.42
CA GLN A 46 10.28 -3.80 20.43
C GLN A 46 10.24 -3.01 19.13
N SER A 47 11.39 -2.71 18.51
CA SER A 47 11.51 -2.10 17.17
C SER A 47 11.04 -3.02 16.04
N LEU A 48 11.30 -4.33 16.14
CA LEU A 48 10.84 -5.34 15.16
C LEU A 48 9.36 -5.71 15.36
N SER A 49 8.84 -5.55 16.57
CA SER A 49 7.42 -5.75 16.92
C SER A 49 6.55 -4.52 16.60
N SER A 50 7.14 -3.31 16.65
CA SER A 50 6.48 -2.06 16.27
C SER A 50 6.52 -1.82 14.77
N GLY A 51 5.95 -2.75 14.01
CA GLY A 51 5.40 -2.45 12.68
C GLY A 51 4.19 -1.51 12.80
N SER A 52 4.36 -0.40 13.52
CA SER A 52 3.32 0.58 13.79
C SER A 52 2.97 1.23 12.46
N THR A 53 1.73 1.00 12.02
CA THR A 53 1.16 1.68 10.87
C THR A 53 1.38 3.20 11.03
N PRO A 54 2.03 3.87 10.07
CA PRO A 54 2.30 5.30 10.17
C PRO A 54 0.97 6.05 10.25
N THR A 55 0.77 6.77 11.35
CA THR A 55 -0.41 7.62 11.59
C THR A 55 0.00 9.09 11.60
N LEU A 56 -0.94 9.99 11.25
CA LEU A 56 -0.71 11.42 11.43
C LEU A 56 -0.53 11.78 12.91
N ALA A 57 0.36 12.73 13.20
CA ALA A 57 0.50 13.30 14.53
C ALA A 57 -0.80 14.01 14.96
N GLU A 58 -1.12 13.92 16.26
CA GLU A 58 -2.34 14.49 16.85
C GLU A 58 -2.41 16.01 16.57
N GLY A 59 -3.44 16.44 15.83
CA GLY A 59 -3.69 17.86 15.49
C GLY A 59 -3.43 18.28 14.03
N ALA A 60 -2.98 17.39 13.15
CA ALA A 60 -2.92 17.65 11.70
C ALA A 60 -4.28 17.38 11.02
N SER A 61 -4.87 18.38 10.37
CA SER A 61 -6.11 18.21 9.59
C SER A 61 -5.81 17.63 8.20
N ALA A 62 -6.56 16.60 7.79
CA ALA A 62 -6.47 15.99 6.46
C ALA A 62 -7.30 16.73 5.37
N ASP A 63 -7.73 17.97 5.64
CA ASP A 63 -8.62 18.76 4.75
C ASP A 63 -8.08 18.95 3.32
N SER A 64 -6.77 18.79 3.13
CA SER A 64 -6.14 18.72 1.81
C SER A 64 -5.16 17.54 1.75
N PRO A 65 -5.48 16.42 1.07
CA PRO A 65 -4.59 15.25 1.04
C PRO A 65 -3.22 15.55 0.42
N ASN A 66 -3.14 16.54 -0.47
CA ASN A 66 -1.88 16.96 -1.09
C ASN A 66 -1.02 17.87 -0.18
N SER A 67 -1.53 18.36 0.96
CA SER A 67 -0.70 19.11 1.92
C SER A 67 0.22 18.21 2.75
N ILE A 68 -0.01 16.89 2.75
CA ILE A 68 0.86 15.93 3.44
C ILE A 68 2.06 15.65 2.52
N VAL A 69 3.24 16.10 2.92
CA VAL A 69 4.46 15.94 2.14
C VAL A 69 5.12 14.61 2.46
N TRP A 70 5.36 13.80 1.43
CA TRP A 70 6.07 12.53 1.60
C TRP A 70 7.53 12.76 2.00
N SER A 71 8.02 11.97 2.96
CA SER A 71 9.46 11.77 3.17
C SER A 71 9.72 10.31 3.47
N GLN A 72 10.86 9.78 3.01
CA GLN A 72 11.24 8.39 3.27
C GLN A 72 11.41 8.10 4.76
N GLN A 73 11.80 9.10 5.56
CA GLN A 73 11.95 8.94 7.01
C GLN A 73 10.60 8.75 7.72
N GLN A 74 9.59 9.53 7.34
CA GLN A 74 8.29 9.52 8.02
C GLN A 74 7.34 8.47 7.43
N TYR A 75 7.37 8.28 6.11
CA TYR A 75 6.46 7.41 5.38
C TYR A 75 7.23 6.45 4.45
N PRO A 76 8.08 5.57 5.03
CA PRO A 76 8.97 4.72 4.25
C PRO A 76 8.22 3.71 3.35
N ASP A 77 6.96 3.42 3.66
CA ASP A 77 6.11 2.49 2.91
C ASP A 77 5.12 3.21 1.97
N TYR A 78 5.30 4.51 1.74
CA TYR A 78 4.57 5.30 0.75
C TYR A 78 3.05 5.42 1.01
N TYR A 79 2.63 5.29 2.26
CA TYR A 79 1.28 5.63 2.70
C TYR A 79 1.29 6.20 4.13
N VAL A 80 0.17 6.78 4.54
CA VAL A 80 -0.13 7.18 5.93
C VAL A 80 -1.60 6.98 6.23
N VAL A 81 -1.92 6.45 7.42
CA VAL A 81 -3.29 6.40 7.93
C VAL A 81 -3.60 7.70 8.66
N THR A 82 -4.66 8.38 8.26
CA THR A 82 -4.97 9.75 8.74
C THR A 82 -6.23 9.82 9.60
N GLY A 83 -6.99 8.73 9.69
CA GLY A 83 -8.23 8.69 10.46
C GLY A 83 -9.08 7.49 10.10
N LYS A 84 -10.37 7.59 10.42
CA LYS A 84 -11.42 6.63 10.03
C LYS A 84 -11.88 6.86 8.60
N ALA A 85 -12.46 5.84 7.98
CA ALA A 85 -12.98 5.95 6.62
C ALA A 85 -14.09 7.02 6.53
N ASP A 86 -14.02 7.85 5.48
CA ASP A 86 -15.05 8.82 5.12
C ASP A 86 -15.58 8.56 3.71
N PHE A 87 -16.75 7.92 3.63
CA PHE A 87 -17.43 7.66 2.37
C PHE A 87 -18.35 8.79 1.91
N SER A 88 -18.25 10.00 2.47
CA SER A 88 -19.10 11.15 2.08
C SER A 88 -19.06 11.44 0.58
N LYS A 89 -17.90 11.30 -0.06
CA LYS A 89 -17.71 11.47 -1.52
C LYS A 89 -18.40 10.40 -2.36
N ALA A 90 -18.69 9.23 -1.79
CA ALA A 90 -19.42 8.19 -2.50
C ALA A 90 -20.87 8.60 -2.77
N GLY A 91 -21.48 9.44 -1.93
CA GLY A 91 -22.94 9.62 -1.94
C GLY A 91 -23.62 8.32 -1.51
N THR A 92 -24.34 7.67 -2.42
CA THR A 92 -24.90 6.34 -2.16
C THR A 92 -23.87 5.26 -2.47
N MET A 93 -23.62 4.38 -1.50
CA MET A 93 -22.79 3.20 -1.69
C MET A 93 -23.43 2.23 -2.71
N PRO A 94 -22.64 1.59 -3.58
CA PRO A 94 -23.13 0.52 -4.44
C PRO A 94 -23.73 -0.64 -3.64
N ALA A 95 -24.50 -1.51 -4.29
CA ALA A 95 -24.95 -2.75 -3.64
C ALA A 95 -23.75 -3.69 -3.41
N THR A 96 -23.92 -4.68 -2.51
CA THR A 96 -22.93 -5.73 -2.31
C THR A 96 -22.59 -6.44 -3.64
N GLY A 97 -21.29 -6.60 -3.90
CA GLY A 97 -20.78 -7.19 -5.14
C GLY A 97 -20.67 -6.22 -6.31
N GLU A 98 -21.02 -4.93 -6.13
CA GLU A 98 -20.96 -3.92 -7.18
C GLU A 98 -19.80 -2.94 -6.99
N ILE A 99 -19.30 -2.43 -8.12
CA ILE A 99 -18.28 -1.39 -8.21
C ILE A 99 -18.81 -0.29 -9.12
N ARG A 100 -18.66 0.96 -8.69
CA ARG A 100 -18.97 2.15 -9.47
C ARG A 100 -17.71 2.97 -9.73
N TYR A 101 -17.48 3.27 -11.00
CA TYR A 101 -16.44 4.17 -11.49
C TYR A 101 -17.08 5.50 -11.85
N THR A 102 -16.49 6.63 -11.44
CA THR A 102 -17.02 7.95 -11.87
C THR A 102 -16.64 8.31 -13.31
N GLY A 103 -15.85 7.48 -13.99
CA GLY A 103 -15.39 7.71 -15.35
C GLY A 103 -14.13 8.58 -15.42
N LEU A 104 -13.81 9.02 -16.64
CA LEU A 104 -12.71 9.94 -16.90
C LEU A 104 -13.22 11.40 -16.86
N ASP A 105 -12.36 12.31 -16.41
CA ASP A 105 -12.64 13.75 -16.51
C ASP A 105 -12.26 14.32 -17.90
N SER A 106 -12.39 15.64 -18.06
CA SER A 106 -12.09 16.33 -19.34
C SER A 106 -10.62 16.27 -19.77
N TYR A 107 -9.70 15.91 -18.87
CA TYR A 107 -8.29 15.69 -19.16
C TYR A 107 -7.98 14.20 -19.42
N GLY A 108 -9.00 13.33 -19.44
CA GLY A 108 -8.87 11.89 -19.61
C GLY A 108 -8.37 11.19 -18.34
N ARG A 109 -8.40 11.85 -17.17
CA ARG A 109 -7.89 11.31 -15.90
C ARG A 109 -8.95 10.46 -15.23
N ALA A 110 -8.53 9.33 -14.67
CA ALA A 110 -9.42 8.46 -13.88
C ALA A 110 -9.98 9.23 -12.67
N GLY A 111 -11.29 9.12 -12.46
CA GLY A 111 -11.94 9.63 -11.27
C GLY A 111 -11.93 8.63 -10.10
N MET A 112 -12.89 8.81 -9.21
CA MET A 112 -13.07 7.97 -8.02
C MET A 112 -13.65 6.59 -8.39
N VAL A 113 -13.23 5.57 -7.65
CA VAL A 113 -13.79 4.22 -7.67
C VAL A 113 -14.35 3.91 -6.29
N VAL A 114 -15.57 3.36 -6.23
CA VAL A 114 -16.18 2.91 -4.97
C VAL A 114 -16.84 1.54 -5.18
N GLY A 115 -16.69 0.64 -4.21
CA GLY A 115 -17.30 -0.68 -4.26
C GLY A 115 -17.63 -1.23 -2.89
N VAL A 116 -18.57 -2.18 -2.86
CA VAL A 116 -18.87 -3.01 -1.69
C VAL A 116 -18.46 -4.44 -2.04
N ILE A 117 -17.25 -4.80 -1.64
CA ILE A 117 -16.56 -6.01 -2.07
C ILE A 117 -16.98 -7.16 -1.16
N ASP A 118 -17.49 -8.24 -1.76
CA ASP A 118 -17.73 -9.50 -1.09
C ASP A 118 -16.70 -10.56 -1.52
N LYS A 119 -16.81 -11.75 -0.91
CA LYS A 119 -15.92 -12.87 -1.23
C LYS A 119 -16.04 -13.31 -2.69
N GLN A 120 -17.23 -13.27 -3.28
CA GLN A 120 -17.45 -13.65 -4.67
C GLN A 120 -16.73 -12.72 -5.65
N LEU A 121 -16.80 -11.40 -5.41
CA LEU A 121 -16.14 -10.39 -6.22
C LEU A 121 -14.60 -10.50 -6.11
N ARG A 122 -14.08 -10.71 -4.90
CA ARG A 122 -12.66 -10.99 -4.66
C ARG A 122 -12.18 -12.26 -5.38
N ASP A 123 -12.95 -13.35 -5.31
CA ASP A 123 -12.55 -14.62 -5.92
C ASP A 123 -12.60 -14.57 -7.44
N SER A 124 -13.68 -14.05 -8.02
CA SER A 124 -13.81 -13.86 -9.46
C SER A 124 -12.77 -12.89 -10.02
N GLY A 125 -12.51 -11.78 -9.32
CA GLY A 125 -11.44 -10.84 -9.68
C GLY A 125 -10.05 -11.50 -9.63
N SER A 126 -9.78 -12.27 -8.58
CA SER A 126 -8.51 -13.00 -8.43
C SER A 126 -8.28 -14.02 -9.54
N SER A 127 -9.31 -14.75 -9.98
CA SER A 127 -9.20 -15.78 -11.03
C SER A 127 -9.25 -15.25 -12.46
N ARG A 128 -9.70 -14.01 -12.69
CA ARG A 128 -9.85 -13.42 -14.03
C ARG A 128 -8.51 -13.23 -14.75
N ASP A 129 -8.46 -13.32 -16.07
CA ASP A 129 -7.26 -12.94 -16.83
C ASP A 129 -7.05 -11.42 -16.82
N ARG A 130 -5.78 -10.98 -16.93
CA ARG A 130 -5.46 -9.56 -17.04
C ARG A 130 -5.67 -9.08 -18.47
N ASN A 131 -6.31 -7.92 -18.62
CA ASN A 131 -6.46 -7.23 -19.91
C ASN A 131 -6.16 -5.74 -19.74
N MET A 132 -4.89 -5.40 -19.58
CA MET A 132 -4.47 -4.03 -19.28
C MET A 132 -4.61 -3.12 -20.51
N PRO A 133 -5.06 -1.86 -20.35
CA PRO A 133 -5.07 -0.91 -21.44
C PRO A 133 -3.65 -0.56 -21.90
N ASP A 134 -3.48 -0.26 -23.20
CA ASP A 134 -2.19 0.12 -23.77
C ASP A 134 -1.63 1.40 -23.17
N THR A 135 -2.49 2.35 -22.80
CA THR A 135 -2.11 3.61 -22.16
C THR A 135 -3.21 4.14 -21.24
N ILE A 136 -2.85 5.11 -20.40
CA ILE A 136 -3.70 5.85 -19.46
C ILE A 136 -3.20 7.31 -19.39
N ALA A 137 -3.94 8.20 -18.74
CA ALA A 137 -3.54 9.60 -18.59
C ALA A 137 -2.10 9.75 -18.04
N GLY A 138 -1.29 10.54 -18.75
CA GLY A 138 0.10 10.84 -18.39
C GLY A 138 1.04 9.65 -18.37
N TYR A 139 0.71 8.50 -18.97
CA TYR A 139 1.65 7.38 -19.01
C TYR A 139 2.85 7.72 -19.89
N PRO A 140 4.10 7.69 -19.37
CA PRO A 140 5.25 8.17 -20.12
C PRO A 140 5.70 7.18 -21.21
N HIS A 141 6.11 7.73 -22.35
CA HIS A 141 6.66 6.99 -23.47
C HIS A 141 8.01 7.62 -23.92
N PRO A 142 9.16 7.01 -23.58
CA PRO A 142 9.33 5.76 -22.84
C PRO A 142 9.15 5.92 -21.32
N ASN A 143 8.68 4.84 -20.67
CA ASN A 143 8.69 4.74 -19.21
C ASN A 143 10.13 4.47 -18.71
N PRO A 144 10.71 5.33 -17.86
CA PRO A 144 12.10 5.20 -17.46
C PRO A 144 12.34 3.98 -16.57
N LYS A 145 13.51 3.36 -16.70
CA LYS A 145 14.01 2.36 -15.76
C LYS A 145 14.89 3.04 -14.71
N VAL A 146 14.66 2.72 -13.45
CA VAL A 146 15.21 3.41 -12.29
C VAL A 146 15.75 2.44 -11.24
N SER A 147 16.54 2.97 -10.29
CA SER A 147 16.94 2.28 -9.08
C SER A 147 16.43 3.08 -7.88
N ILE A 148 15.41 2.57 -7.18
CA ILE A 148 14.80 3.25 -6.03
C ILE A 148 15.34 2.62 -4.75
N ASP A 149 15.92 3.44 -3.85
CA ASP A 149 16.26 3.00 -2.50
C ASP A 149 14.98 2.75 -1.69
N LEU A 150 14.83 1.52 -1.19
CA LEU A 150 13.69 1.10 -0.38
C LEU A 150 14.03 1.12 1.13
N GLY A 151 15.23 1.56 1.51
CA GLY A 151 15.75 1.50 2.86
C GLY A 151 16.25 0.10 3.25
N GLY A 152 17.00 0.03 4.35
CA GLY A 152 17.51 -1.24 4.89
C GLY A 152 18.45 -1.99 3.93
N GLY A 153 19.16 -1.27 3.05
CA GLY A 153 20.05 -1.85 2.04
C GLY A 153 19.35 -2.49 0.84
N LYS A 154 18.02 -2.36 0.71
CA LYS A 154 17.25 -2.89 -0.41
C LYS A 154 17.01 -1.82 -1.48
N ALA A 155 17.00 -2.24 -2.74
CA ALA A 155 16.68 -1.35 -3.85
C ALA A 155 15.80 -2.06 -4.90
N TYR A 156 14.80 -1.35 -5.40
CA TYR A 156 14.05 -1.75 -6.59
C TYR A 156 14.81 -1.36 -7.86
N ARG A 157 14.82 -2.23 -8.87
CA ARG A 157 15.37 -1.93 -10.21
C ARG A 157 14.36 -2.33 -11.28
N GLY A 158 13.88 -1.37 -12.07
CA GLY A 158 12.89 -1.61 -13.12
C GLY A 158 12.17 -0.34 -13.53
N TYR A 159 11.00 -0.47 -14.18
CA TYR A 159 10.22 0.68 -14.62
C TYR A 159 9.70 1.52 -13.45
N LEU A 160 9.79 2.84 -13.57
CA LEU A 160 9.33 3.76 -12.53
C LEU A 160 7.81 3.76 -12.40
N PHE A 161 7.07 3.73 -13.52
CA PHE A 161 5.62 3.86 -13.51
C PHE A 161 4.89 2.55 -13.79
N ASN A 162 3.83 2.32 -13.04
CA ASN A 162 2.84 1.29 -13.26
C ASN A 162 1.55 1.92 -13.80
N ARG A 163 0.76 1.12 -14.51
CA ARG A 163 -0.68 1.36 -14.62
C ARG A 163 -1.28 0.85 -13.31
N SER A 164 -1.32 1.72 -12.31
CA SER A 164 -1.69 1.35 -10.94
C SER A 164 -3.21 1.37 -10.81
N HIS A 165 -3.79 0.26 -10.37
CA HIS A 165 -5.23 0.16 -10.13
C HIS A 165 -5.65 1.04 -8.95
N LEU A 166 -6.82 1.67 -9.06
CA LEU A 166 -7.48 2.34 -7.92
C LEU A 166 -8.21 1.32 -7.03
N LEU A 167 -8.88 0.36 -7.65
CA LEU A 167 -9.36 -0.86 -7.01
C LEU A 167 -8.68 -2.07 -7.65
N ALA A 168 -7.97 -2.87 -6.86
CA ALA A 168 -7.22 -4.02 -7.34
C ALA A 168 -8.07 -4.98 -8.17
N LYS A 169 -7.47 -5.53 -9.22
CA LYS A 169 -8.06 -6.64 -10.00
C LYS A 169 -8.42 -7.84 -9.11
N SER A 170 -7.62 -8.14 -8.09
CA SER A 170 -7.89 -9.20 -7.10
C SER A 170 -9.07 -8.91 -6.18
N LEU A 171 -9.57 -7.68 -6.14
CA LEU A 171 -10.77 -7.26 -5.43
C LEU A 171 -11.96 -7.02 -6.38
N GLY A 172 -11.84 -7.48 -7.63
CA GLY A 172 -12.88 -7.34 -8.67
C GLY A 172 -12.79 -6.07 -9.50
N GLY A 173 -11.82 -5.19 -9.24
CA GLY A 173 -11.58 -4.00 -10.07
C GLY A 173 -11.33 -4.37 -11.53
N GLN A 174 -11.86 -3.56 -12.44
CA GLN A 174 -11.71 -3.75 -13.88
C GLN A 174 -10.32 -3.34 -14.36
N ASP A 175 -9.83 -3.99 -15.41
CA ASP A 175 -8.61 -3.54 -16.09
C ASP A 175 -9.01 -2.49 -17.14
N SER A 176 -9.26 -1.25 -16.69
CA SER A 176 -9.74 -0.18 -17.55
C SER A 176 -9.07 1.16 -17.23
N VAL A 177 -9.17 2.09 -18.16
CA VAL A 177 -8.58 3.44 -18.01
C VAL A 177 -9.24 4.23 -16.88
N GLU A 178 -10.48 3.93 -16.53
CA GLU A 178 -11.25 4.54 -15.43
C GLU A 178 -10.85 4.03 -14.05
N ASN A 179 -10.13 2.90 -13.98
CA ASN A 179 -9.69 2.28 -12.74
C ASN A 179 -8.17 2.36 -12.56
N MET A 180 -7.48 3.22 -13.32
CA MET A 180 -6.02 3.28 -13.29
C MET A 180 -5.47 4.69 -13.32
N VAL A 181 -4.39 4.87 -12.57
CA VAL A 181 -3.56 6.08 -12.62
C VAL A 181 -2.14 5.72 -12.99
N THR A 182 -1.43 6.68 -13.59
CA THR A 182 0.03 6.56 -13.76
C THR A 182 0.67 6.73 -12.38
N GLY A 183 0.84 5.62 -11.68
CA GLY A 183 1.39 5.55 -10.33
C GLY A 183 2.85 5.11 -10.35
N THR A 184 3.69 5.64 -9.47
CA THR A 184 5.05 5.10 -9.29
C THR A 184 4.99 3.65 -8.81
N ARG A 185 6.07 2.90 -9.02
CA ARG A 185 6.19 1.53 -8.54
C ARG A 185 6.04 1.43 -7.02
N THR A 186 6.43 2.47 -6.29
CA THR A 186 6.31 2.62 -4.84
C THR A 186 4.92 3.08 -4.42
N GLN A 187 4.24 3.92 -5.19
CA GLN A 187 2.82 4.20 -5.00
C GLN A 187 1.98 2.93 -5.13
N ASN A 188 2.30 2.08 -6.10
CA ASN A 188 1.51 0.87 -6.35
C ASN A 188 1.66 -0.16 -5.22
N VAL A 189 2.89 -0.49 -4.79
CA VAL A 189 3.08 -1.57 -3.79
C VAL A 189 4.18 -1.29 -2.75
N GLY A 190 4.60 -0.04 -2.57
CA GLY A 190 5.64 0.36 -1.62
C GLY A 190 6.94 -0.44 -1.81
N LYS A 191 7.46 -0.99 -0.72
CA LYS A 191 8.64 -1.88 -0.70
C LYS A 191 8.34 -3.31 -1.17
N ASN A 192 7.12 -3.59 -1.62
CA ASN A 192 6.57 -4.91 -1.96
C ASN A 192 6.33 -5.82 -0.76
N GLN A 193 7.31 -5.96 0.14
CA GLN A 193 7.22 -6.77 1.37
C GLN A 193 7.99 -6.10 2.52
N PRO A 194 7.30 -5.65 3.59
CA PRO A 194 5.84 -5.64 3.75
C PRO A 194 5.14 -4.77 2.68
N ALA A 195 3.85 -4.98 2.49
CA ALA A 195 3.07 -4.21 1.54
C ALA A 195 2.98 -2.75 1.96
N GLY A 196 3.18 -1.86 0.99
CA GLY A 196 2.99 -0.43 1.12
C GLY A 196 2.28 0.12 -0.11
N GLY A 197 2.19 1.43 -0.24
CA GLY A 197 1.42 2.03 -1.32
C GLY A 197 -0.04 1.57 -1.31
N MET A 198 -0.65 1.39 -2.49
CA MET A 198 -2.00 0.84 -2.64
C MET A 198 -2.10 -0.60 -2.11
N ALA A 199 -1.03 -1.39 -2.25
CA ALA A 199 -1.02 -2.78 -1.81
C ALA A 199 -1.30 -2.96 -0.31
N TYR A 200 -1.07 -1.93 0.52
CA TYR A 200 -1.41 -1.97 1.95
C TYR A 200 -2.91 -2.24 2.17
N THR A 201 -3.78 -1.35 1.70
CA THR A 201 -5.23 -1.48 1.86
C THR A 201 -5.81 -2.65 1.04
N GLU A 202 -5.15 -3.00 -0.08
CA GLU A 202 -5.54 -4.16 -0.88
C GLU A 202 -5.23 -5.49 -0.20
N ASP A 203 -4.11 -5.61 0.52
CA ASP A 203 -3.77 -6.79 1.34
C ASP A 203 -4.73 -6.88 2.53
N GLU A 204 -4.98 -5.78 3.23
CA GLU A 204 -5.96 -5.72 4.33
C GLU A 204 -7.34 -6.24 3.89
N ALA A 205 -7.88 -5.72 2.79
CA ALA A 205 -9.16 -6.15 2.25
C ALA A 205 -9.16 -7.63 1.85
N ARG A 206 -8.10 -8.11 1.17
CA ARG A 206 -8.01 -9.50 0.71
C ARG A 206 -7.94 -10.47 1.88
N ASN A 207 -7.06 -10.21 2.84
CA ASN A 207 -6.87 -11.05 4.01
C ASN A 207 -8.16 -11.12 4.82
N TRP A 208 -8.79 -9.96 5.06
CA TRP A 208 -10.04 -9.93 5.81
C TRP A 208 -11.17 -10.69 5.11
N LEU A 209 -11.34 -10.56 3.79
CA LEU A 209 -12.36 -11.30 3.03
C LEU A 209 -12.09 -12.80 2.98
N ASP A 210 -10.82 -13.21 2.98
CA ASP A 210 -10.43 -14.63 3.03
C ASP A 210 -10.78 -15.26 4.39
N ASP A 211 -10.61 -14.52 5.48
CA ASP A 211 -10.98 -14.95 6.83
C ASP A 211 -12.49 -14.79 7.13
N ASN A 212 -13.18 -13.88 6.43
CA ASN A 212 -14.58 -13.53 6.66
C ASN A 212 -15.41 -13.69 5.37
N PRO A 213 -15.64 -14.92 4.88
CA PRO A 213 -16.25 -15.16 3.58
C PRO A 213 -17.73 -14.72 3.45
N LYS A 214 -18.37 -14.36 4.56
CA LYS A 214 -19.75 -13.82 4.59
C LYS A 214 -19.80 -12.30 4.81
N GLY A 215 -18.66 -11.68 5.02
CA GLY A 215 -18.53 -10.25 5.26
C GLY A 215 -18.37 -9.45 3.98
N THR A 216 -18.38 -8.13 4.12
CA THR A 216 -18.11 -7.21 3.02
C THR A 216 -17.08 -6.15 3.41
N VAL A 217 -16.40 -5.59 2.40
CA VAL A 217 -15.48 -4.46 2.56
C VAL A 217 -16.00 -3.32 1.69
N GLU A 218 -16.37 -2.21 2.33
CA GLU A 218 -16.56 -0.94 1.64
C GLU A 218 -15.17 -0.37 1.30
N TYR A 219 -14.96 -0.03 0.03
CA TYR A 219 -13.68 0.45 -0.46
C TYR A 219 -13.89 1.61 -1.42
N MET A 220 -13.21 2.73 -1.20
CA MET A 220 -13.26 3.89 -2.07
C MET A 220 -11.86 4.42 -2.30
N ALA A 221 -11.47 4.59 -3.56
CA ALA A 221 -10.18 5.18 -3.96
C ALA A 221 -10.42 6.46 -4.78
N THR A 222 -9.84 7.57 -4.33
CA THR A 222 -9.97 8.89 -4.94
C THR A 222 -8.59 9.43 -5.33
N PRO A 223 -8.26 9.53 -6.62
CA PRO A 223 -7.07 10.23 -7.07
C PRO A 223 -7.14 11.73 -6.77
N ASN A 224 -6.06 12.30 -6.23
CA ASN A 224 -5.98 13.72 -5.87
C ASN A 224 -5.02 14.45 -6.82
N TYR A 225 -5.58 15.12 -7.83
CA TYR A 225 -4.83 15.92 -8.82
C TYR A 225 -4.72 17.39 -8.39
N GLU A 226 -3.68 18.10 -8.84
CA GLU A 226 -3.60 19.56 -8.75
C GLU A 226 -3.82 20.19 -10.13
N GLY A 227 -4.81 21.09 -10.25
CA GLY A 227 -5.10 21.77 -11.51
C GLY A 227 -5.27 20.81 -12.69
N SER A 228 -4.46 21.02 -13.73
CA SER A 228 -4.44 20.25 -14.98
C SER A 228 -3.45 19.09 -14.98
N GLU A 229 -2.86 18.72 -13.84
CA GLU A 229 -1.90 17.62 -13.78
C GLU A 229 -2.52 16.29 -14.22
N LEU A 230 -1.79 15.53 -15.04
CA LEU A 230 -2.25 14.23 -15.56
C LEU A 230 -2.03 13.09 -14.56
N LEU A 231 -1.07 13.23 -13.65
CA LEU A 231 -0.81 12.27 -12.57
C LEU A 231 -1.38 12.82 -11.27
N PRO A 232 -2.03 11.99 -10.43
CA PRO A 232 -2.42 12.42 -9.10
C PRO A 232 -1.17 12.54 -8.22
N ARG A 233 -1.16 13.48 -7.28
CA ARG A 233 -0.10 13.59 -6.25
C ARG A 233 -0.22 12.49 -5.21
N THR A 234 -1.46 12.17 -4.86
CA THR A 234 -1.80 11.11 -3.90
C THR A 234 -3.07 10.39 -4.34
N VAL A 235 -3.33 9.22 -3.77
CA VAL A 235 -4.64 8.57 -3.81
C VAL A 235 -5.13 8.44 -2.38
N SER A 236 -6.31 8.97 -2.09
CA SER A 236 -7.02 8.70 -0.83
C SER A 236 -7.75 7.38 -0.94
N VAL A 237 -7.58 6.49 0.03
CA VAL A 237 -8.26 5.21 0.13
C VAL A 237 -9.03 5.14 1.45
N ASP A 238 -10.34 5.00 1.36
CA ASP A 238 -11.23 4.75 2.48
C ASP A 238 -11.63 3.28 2.47
N ILE A 239 -11.39 2.58 3.57
CA ILE A 239 -11.67 1.15 3.73
C ILE A 239 -12.41 0.88 5.04
N ARG A 240 -13.53 0.15 4.95
CA ARG A 240 -14.29 -0.28 6.13
C ARG A 240 -14.83 -1.69 5.97
N THR A 241 -14.55 -2.56 6.93
CA THR A 241 -15.10 -3.92 6.97
C THR A 241 -16.49 -3.91 7.59
N SER A 242 -17.35 -4.87 7.23
CA SER A 242 -18.72 -4.94 7.73
C SER A 242 -18.84 -5.19 9.24
N ASP A 243 -17.78 -5.70 9.86
CA ASP A 243 -17.67 -5.86 11.31
C ASP A 243 -17.00 -4.66 12.01
N GLY A 244 -16.51 -3.68 11.25
CA GLY A 244 -15.82 -2.48 11.75
C GLY A 244 -14.42 -2.73 12.31
N SER A 245 -13.85 -3.92 12.15
CA SER A 245 -12.48 -4.23 12.60
C SER A 245 -11.41 -3.44 11.82
N ILE A 246 -11.70 -3.07 10.57
CA ILE A 246 -10.93 -2.10 9.78
C ILE A 246 -11.87 -0.94 9.47
N ASP A 247 -11.42 0.28 9.79
CA ASP A 247 -12.11 1.55 9.50
C ASP A 247 -11.05 2.64 9.38
N GLN A 248 -10.56 2.88 8.16
CA GLN A 248 -9.38 3.71 7.91
C GLN A 248 -9.55 4.64 6.71
N HIS A 249 -9.01 5.86 6.84
CA HIS A 249 -8.67 6.75 5.73
C HIS A 249 -7.16 6.76 5.54
N VAL A 250 -6.71 6.38 4.34
CA VAL A 250 -5.30 6.20 4.00
C VAL A 250 -4.93 7.12 2.86
N ILE A 251 -3.83 7.87 2.99
CA ILE A 251 -3.24 8.64 1.91
C ILE A 251 -2.06 7.86 1.35
N VAL A 252 -2.11 7.54 0.05
CA VAL A 252 -1.06 6.83 -0.67
C VAL A 252 -0.31 7.82 -1.55
N PHE A 253 1.01 7.92 -1.38
CA PHE A 253 1.83 8.93 -2.06
C PHE A 253 2.27 8.47 -3.45
N ASN A 254 2.05 9.31 -4.47
CA ASN A 254 2.54 9.05 -5.84
C ASN A 254 3.98 9.52 -6.05
N THR A 255 4.89 9.06 -5.19
CA THR A 255 6.29 9.50 -5.14
C THR A 255 7.24 8.31 -5.26
N ALA A 256 8.51 8.59 -5.55
CA ALA A 256 9.59 7.61 -5.54
C ALA A 256 10.88 8.25 -5.02
N SER A 257 11.51 7.64 -4.02
CA SER A 257 12.75 8.18 -3.43
C SER A 257 13.82 8.43 -4.51
N GLY A 258 14.36 9.65 -4.53
CA GLY A 258 15.41 10.06 -5.46
C GLY A 258 14.93 10.53 -6.84
N TYR A 259 13.62 10.65 -7.08
CA TYR A 259 13.06 11.08 -8.36
C TYR A 259 12.07 12.23 -8.21
N ASP A 260 12.25 13.29 -9.01
CA ASP A 260 11.27 14.38 -9.14
C ASP A 260 10.28 14.04 -10.28
N ILE A 261 9.03 13.79 -9.93
CA ILE A 261 7.99 13.38 -10.86
C ILE A 261 7.43 14.60 -11.60
N ASP A 262 7.33 14.51 -12.93
CA ASP A 262 6.54 15.46 -13.72
C ASP A 262 5.07 15.05 -13.64
N TYR A 263 4.32 15.63 -12.71
CA TYR A 263 2.89 15.34 -12.56
C TYR A 263 2.04 15.96 -13.67
N GLN A 264 2.54 17.00 -14.34
CA GLN A 264 1.81 17.68 -15.40
C GLN A 264 1.76 16.83 -16.67
N ASN A 265 2.87 16.18 -17.04
CA ASN A 265 2.96 15.45 -18.31
C ASN A 265 3.23 13.94 -18.14
N GLY A 266 3.62 13.50 -16.94
CA GLY A 266 4.14 12.16 -16.69
C GLY A 266 5.65 12.07 -16.96
N GLY A 267 6.31 11.13 -16.29
CA GLY A 267 7.77 11.00 -16.35
C GLY A 267 8.47 11.68 -15.17
N VAL A 268 9.73 12.06 -15.39
CA VAL A 268 10.58 12.72 -14.39
C VAL A 268 11.11 14.04 -14.96
N LYS A 269 11.40 15.01 -14.10
CA LYS A 269 12.00 16.30 -14.47
C LYS A 269 13.52 16.20 -14.68
#